data_AF-A0A9L0R0X8-F1
#
_entry.id   AF-A0A9L0R0X8-F1
#
_cell.length_a   1.000
_cell.length_b   1.000
_cell.length_c   1.000
_cell.angle_alpha   90.00
_cell.angle_beta   90.00
_cell.angle_gamma   90.00
#
_symmetry.space_group_name_H-M   'P 1'
#
loop_
_entity.id
_entity.type
_entity.pdbx_description
1 polymer ?
#
loop_
_entity_poly.entity_id
_entity_poly.type
_entity_poly.pdbx_seq_one_letter_code
_entity_poly.pdbx_strand_id
1 'polypeptide(L)'
;MDLRRAFLSAMVKFLKLPLPLLLSVGRALSRRLWNRWRREEIAGIISAGIVMVAIVALGKLLEPLQKSVLAAVVIANLKGMFMQVCDVPRLWRQNKTDAVIWVFTCVASIILGLDLGLLAGLVFGLLTVVLRIQFPSWSSLGIIPTTDIYKSTKNYKNVEEPEGVKILRFSSPIFYGNVDGFKKCIKSTVGFDAIRVYNKRMKALRKIRKLIQKGQLRATKNGIISNAGSANSAFEPDEDIGDPEELDVPTKEIEIRVDWNSELPVKVNVPKVPIHSLVLDCGAISFLDVVGVRSLRVVVKEFQRIDVNVYFASLQDHVIEKLEKCGFFSDNIRKDIFFLTVHDAVLHLQNQVKSREGQDSILEMITLIQDCKDPLELMEAELIEEELDVQNEAMRRLAS
;
A
#
# COMPACT_ATOMS: atom_id res chain seq x y z
N MET A 1 -1.15 -32.99 3.52
CA MET A 1 -1.38 -34.28 2.82
C MET A 1 -2.46 -35.15 3.48
N ASP A 2 -2.77 -34.95 4.78
CA ASP A 2 -3.74 -35.79 5.49
C ASP A 2 -5.22 -35.43 5.26
N LEU A 3 -5.54 -34.16 5.01
CA LEU A 3 -6.94 -33.75 4.79
C LEU A 3 -7.53 -34.36 3.51
N ARG A 4 -6.75 -34.40 2.42
CA ARG A 4 -7.16 -35.07 1.17
C ARG A 4 -7.33 -36.57 1.35
N ARG A 5 -6.51 -37.23 2.17
CA ARG A 5 -6.63 -38.68 2.45
C ARG A 5 -7.82 -38.98 3.35
N ALA A 6 -8.08 -38.16 4.36
CA ALA A 6 -9.25 -38.29 5.23
C ALA A 6 -10.55 -38.04 4.45
N PHE A 7 -10.57 -37.02 3.58
CA PHE A 7 -11.71 -36.73 2.72
C PHE A 7 -11.93 -37.84 1.69
N LEU A 8 -10.87 -38.36 1.04
CA LEU A 8 -10.98 -39.53 0.16
C LEU A 8 -11.50 -40.75 0.91
N SER A 9 -11.03 -41.00 2.13
CA SER A 9 -11.45 -42.14 2.94
C SER A 9 -12.92 -42.03 3.35
N ALA A 10 -13.38 -40.83 3.73
CA ALA A 10 -14.78 -40.57 4.04
C ALA A 10 -15.67 -40.69 2.80
N MET A 11 -15.22 -40.17 1.66
CA MET A 11 -15.94 -40.23 0.39
C MET A 11 -16.02 -41.67 -0.15
N VAL A 12 -14.96 -42.47 -0.01
CA VAL A 12 -14.94 -43.91 -0.34
C VAL A 12 -15.81 -44.73 0.64
N LYS A 13 -16.02 -44.27 1.87
CA LYS A 13 -16.99 -44.88 2.80
C LYS A 13 -18.43 -44.49 2.46
N PHE A 14 -18.66 -43.30 1.91
CA PHE A 14 -19.99 -42.76 1.60
C PHE A 14 -20.52 -43.24 0.24
N LEU A 15 -19.65 -43.29 -0.77
CA LEU A 15 -19.90 -43.94 -2.04
C LEU A 15 -19.57 -45.42 -1.84
N LYS A 16 -20.56 -46.30 -1.68
CA LYS A 16 -20.40 -47.77 -1.65
C LYS A 16 -19.81 -48.30 -2.97
N LEU A 17 -18.64 -47.83 -3.41
CA LEU A 17 -17.98 -48.36 -4.59
C LEU A 17 -17.19 -49.60 -4.16
N PRO A 18 -17.43 -50.76 -4.80
CA PRO A 18 -16.48 -51.86 -4.71
C PRO A 18 -15.15 -51.38 -5.27
N LEU A 19 -14.08 -51.95 -4.72
CA LEU A 19 -12.72 -51.42 -4.77
C LEU A 19 -11.87 -52.11 -5.85
N PRO A 20 -11.87 -51.70 -7.14
CA PRO A 20 -10.82 -52.13 -8.07
C PRO A 20 -9.72 -51.08 -8.31
N LEU A 21 -9.83 -49.86 -7.79
CA LEU A 21 -8.86 -48.77 -8.07
C LEU A 21 -7.57 -48.79 -7.21
N LEU A 22 -7.39 -49.78 -6.34
CA LEU A 22 -6.26 -49.87 -5.39
C LEU A 22 -5.15 -50.84 -5.82
N LEU A 23 -5.03 -51.11 -7.12
CA LEU A 23 -4.03 -52.05 -7.68
C LEU A 23 -2.62 -51.47 -7.87
N SER A 24 -2.40 -50.17 -7.65
CA SER A 24 -1.07 -49.54 -7.85
C SER A 24 -0.26 -49.31 -6.56
N VAL A 25 -0.87 -49.41 -5.37
CA VAL A 25 -0.15 -49.27 -4.10
C VAL A 25 0.32 -50.64 -3.64
N GLY A 26 1.65 -50.82 -3.50
CA GLY A 26 2.34 -52.09 -3.30
C GLY A 26 1.56 -53.16 -2.53
N ARG A 27 1.56 -54.38 -3.05
CA ARG A 27 0.75 -55.54 -2.61
C ARG A 27 0.74 -55.77 -1.08
N ALA A 28 1.80 -55.41 -0.36
CA ALA A 28 1.86 -55.49 1.11
C ALA A 28 1.05 -54.42 1.85
N LEU A 29 1.05 -53.17 1.37
CA LEU A 29 0.26 -52.08 1.96
C LEU A 29 -1.23 -52.24 1.63
N SER A 30 -1.54 -52.67 0.40
CA SER A 30 -2.89 -53.03 -0.02
C SER A 30 -3.45 -54.18 0.83
N ARG A 31 -2.68 -55.24 1.10
CA ARG A 31 -3.09 -56.31 2.04
C ARG A 31 -3.28 -55.84 3.48
N ARG A 32 -2.42 -54.94 4.00
CA ARG A 32 -2.56 -54.40 5.37
C ARG A 32 -3.80 -53.52 5.52
N LEU A 33 -4.07 -52.66 4.53
CA LEU A 33 -5.25 -51.81 4.50
C LEU A 33 -6.51 -52.63 4.30
N TRP A 34 -6.49 -53.61 3.41
CA TRP A 34 -7.57 -54.58 3.22
C TRP A 34 -7.84 -55.38 4.49
N ASN A 35 -6.81 -55.87 5.19
CA ASN A 35 -6.98 -56.58 6.45
C ASN A 35 -7.49 -55.66 7.57
N ARG A 36 -7.14 -54.36 7.58
CA ARG A 36 -7.66 -53.39 8.54
C ARG A 36 -9.12 -53.05 8.27
N TRP A 37 -9.46 -52.80 7.00
CA TRP A 37 -10.83 -52.56 6.56
C TRP A 37 -11.74 -53.76 6.85
N ARG A 38 -11.28 -54.97 6.48
CA ARG A 38 -11.97 -56.21 6.80
C ARG A 38 -12.17 -56.40 8.32
N ARG A 39 -11.18 -56.04 9.15
CA ARG A 39 -11.33 -56.10 10.62
C ARG A 39 -12.31 -55.08 11.17
N GLU A 40 -12.32 -53.85 10.67
CA GLU A 40 -13.30 -52.82 11.07
C GLU A 40 -14.72 -53.24 10.69
N GLU A 41 -14.90 -53.82 9.50
CA GLU A 41 -16.20 -54.26 9.02
C GLU A 41 -16.69 -55.54 9.70
N ILE A 42 -15.80 -56.52 9.92
CA ILE A 42 -16.10 -57.71 10.73
C ILE A 42 -16.43 -57.29 12.18
N ALA A 43 -15.68 -56.37 12.78
CA ALA A 43 -15.97 -55.86 14.13
C ALA A 43 -17.32 -55.12 14.18
N GLY A 44 -17.68 -54.37 13.13
CA GLY A 44 -18.98 -53.73 12.99
C GLY A 44 -20.14 -54.71 12.85
N ILE A 45 -19.95 -55.80 12.09
CA ILE A 45 -20.95 -56.87 11.96
C ILE A 45 -21.11 -57.61 13.30
N ILE A 46 -20.01 -57.89 13.99
CA ILE A 46 -20.04 -58.53 15.31
C ILE A 46 -20.73 -57.63 16.34
N SER A 47 -20.44 -56.33 16.37
CA SER A 47 -21.08 -55.40 17.30
C SER A 47 -22.57 -55.24 16.99
N ALA A 48 -22.95 -55.13 15.71
CA ALA A 48 -24.34 -55.10 15.29
C ALA A 48 -25.08 -56.39 15.69
N GLY A 49 -24.45 -57.55 15.54
CA GLY A 49 -25.00 -58.84 15.97
C GLY A 49 -25.22 -58.92 17.48
N ILE A 50 -24.24 -58.49 18.28
CA ILE A 50 -24.36 -58.44 19.75
C ILE A 50 -25.49 -57.51 20.17
N VAL A 51 -25.58 -56.32 19.58
CA VAL A 51 -26.66 -55.36 19.86
C VAL A 51 -28.02 -55.92 19.46
N MET A 52 -28.12 -56.60 18.31
CA MET A 52 -29.36 -57.22 17.85
C MET A 52 -29.84 -58.31 18.80
N VAL A 53 -28.93 -59.19 19.25
CA VAL A 53 -29.23 -60.22 20.26
C VAL A 53 -29.65 -59.57 21.58
N ALA A 54 -28.93 -58.53 22.03
CA ALA A 54 -29.27 -57.81 23.25
C ALA A 54 -30.67 -57.18 23.18
N ILE A 55 -31.06 -56.56 22.05
CA ILE A 55 -32.40 -55.97 21.88
C ILE A 55 -33.48 -57.05 21.90
N VAL A 56 -33.28 -58.19 21.23
CA VAL A 56 -34.30 -59.25 21.16
C VAL A 56 -34.44 -59.98 22.51
N ALA A 57 -33.32 -60.29 23.18
CA ALA A 57 -33.33 -61.05 24.43
C ALA A 57 -33.67 -60.18 25.65
N LEU A 58 -33.11 -58.96 25.74
CA LEU A 58 -33.27 -58.06 26.88
C LEU A 58 -34.33 -56.98 26.64
N GLY A 59 -34.90 -56.88 25.43
CA GLY A 59 -35.89 -55.85 25.10
C GLY A 59 -37.13 -55.87 26.00
N LYS A 60 -37.63 -57.06 26.37
CA LYS A 60 -38.75 -57.21 27.33
C LYS A 60 -38.40 -56.77 28.75
N LEU A 61 -37.14 -56.90 29.15
CA LEU A 61 -36.65 -56.44 30.46
C LEU A 61 -36.40 -54.92 30.49
N LEU A 62 -36.11 -54.32 29.33
CA LEU A 62 -35.88 -52.89 29.15
C LEU A 62 -37.17 -52.10 28.83
N GLU A 63 -38.29 -52.76 28.55
CA GLU A 63 -39.60 -52.15 28.28
C GLU A 63 -40.10 -51.23 29.43
N PRO A 64 -40.00 -51.60 30.73
CA PRO A 64 -40.39 -50.72 31.84
C PRO A 64 -39.34 -49.65 32.20
N LEU A 65 -38.27 -49.49 31.40
CA LEU A 65 -37.20 -48.55 31.72
C LEU A 65 -37.72 -47.11 31.70
N GLN A 66 -37.56 -46.41 32.83
CA GLN A 66 -38.01 -45.04 32.96
C GLN A 66 -37.24 -44.11 32.02
N LYS A 67 -37.96 -43.24 31.29
CA LYS A 67 -37.36 -42.23 30.39
C LYS A 67 -36.36 -41.31 31.11
N SER A 68 -36.47 -41.16 32.43
CA SER A 68 -35.54 -40.43 33.29
C SER A 68 -34.11 -40.98 33.25
N VAL A 69 -33.94 -42.31 33.26
CA VAL A 69 -32.61 -42.95 33.22
C VAL A 69 -31.95 -42.73 31.86
N LEU A 70 -32.72 -42.80 30.77
CA LEU A 70 -32.21 -42.53 29.42
C LEU A 70 -31.77 -41.07 29.27
N ALA A 71 -32.56 -40.12 29.78
CA ALA A 71 -32.19 -38.69 29.80
C ALA A 71 -30.90 -38.43 30.60
N ALA A 72 -30.74 -39.10 31.76
CA ALA A 72 -29.53 -38.99 32.58
C ALA A 72 -28.27 -39.48 31.85
N VAL A 73 -28.36 -40.59 31.11
CA VAL A 73 -27.26 -41.10 30.26
C VAL A 73 -26.91 -40.11 29.16
N VAL A 74 -27.91 -39.51 28.50
CA VAL A 74 -27.67 -38.47 27.48
C VAL A 74 -26.99 -37.25 28.07
N ILE A 75 -27.46 -36.73 29.22
CA ILE A 75 -26.83 -35.58 29.89
C ILE A 75 -25.40 -35.90 30.33
N ALA A 76 -25.14 -37.11 30.84
CA ALA A 76 -23.80 -37.55 31.21
C ALA A 76 -22.83 -37.54 30.00
N ASN A 77 -23.30 -37.97 28.83
CA ASN A 77 -22.53 -37.92 27.59
C ASN A 77 -22.34 -36.49 27.05
N LEU A 78 -23.33 -35.61 27.25
CA LEU A 78 -23.26 -34.20 26.82
C LEU A 78 -22.48 -33.29 27.77
N LYS A 79 -22.20 -33.72 29.01
CA LYS A 79 -21.48 -32.93 30.02
C LYS A 79 -20.16 -32.35 29.48
N GLY A 80 -19.39 -33.16 28.75
CA GLY A 80 -18.13 -32.73 28.15
C GLY A 80 -18.29 -31.64 27.09
N MET A 81 -19.39 -31.68 26.34
CA MET A 81 -19.71 -30.69 25.31
C MET A 81 -20.18 -29.37 25.94
N PHE A 82 -21.02 -29.42 26.98
CA PHE A 82 -21.50 -28.22 27.67
C PHE A 82 -20.39 -27.46 28.43
N MET A 83 -19.36 -28.15 28.90
CA MET A 83 -18.20 -27.48 29.52
C MET A 83 -17.49 -26.52 28.57
N GLN A 84 -17.58 -26.71 27.25
CA GLN A 84 -16.99 -25.81 26.24
C GLN A 84 -17.61 -24.40 26.28
N VAL A 85 -18.85 -24.25 26.75
CA VAL A 85 -19.49 -22.93 26.90
C VAL A 85 -18.75 -22.08 27.95
N CYS A 86 -18.13 -22.72 28.94
CA CYS A 86 -17.34 -22.02 29.96
C CYS A 86 -16.01 -21.45 29.40
N ASP A 87 -15.58 -21.86 28.21
CA ASP A 87 -14.37 -21.33 27.56
C ASP A 87 -14.62 -20.01 26.81
N VAL A 88 -15.87 -19.60 26.62
CA VAL A 88 -16.23 -18.37 25.87
C VAL A 88 -15.63 -17.09 26.48
N PRO A 89 -15.65 -16.88 27.82
CA PRO A 89 -14.99 -15.71 28.42
C PRO A 89 -13.47 -15.70 28.21
N ARG A 90 -12.85 -16.88 28.16
CA ARG A 90 -11.42 -17.02 27.86
C ARG A 90 -11.15 -16.68 26.39
N LEU A 91 -11.98 -17.17 25.47
CA LEU A 91 -11.88 -16.87 24.05
C LEU A 91 -12.04 -15.37 23.78
N TRP A 92 -12.98 -14.71 24.46
CA TRP A 92 -13.21 -13.27 24.34
C TRP A 92 -11.97 -12.43 24.71
N ARG A 93 -11.18 -12.87 25.69
CA ARG A 93 -9.92 -12.20 26.07
C ARG A 93 -8.80 -12.40 25.05
N GLN A 94 -8.81 -13.51 24.30
CA GLN A 94 -7.78 -13.84 23.32
C GLN A 94 -8.09 -13.28 21.94
N ASN A 95 -9.25 -13.62 21.38
CA ASN A 95 -9.68 -13.13 20.08
C ASN A 95 -11.19 -12.83 20.09
N LYS A 96 -11.52 -11.54 20.11
CA LYS A 96 -12.91 -11.07 20.10
C LYS A 96 -13.67 -11.54 18.87
N THR A 97 -13.04 -11.64 17.69
CA THR A 97 -13.74 -12.04 16.45
C THR A 97 -14.24 -13.47 16.54
N ASP A 98 -13.41 -14.38 17.03
CA ASP A 98 -13.73 -15.80 17.08
C ASP A 98 -14.78 -16.06 18.17
N ALA A 99 -14.72 -15.32 19.28
CA ALA A 99 -15.74 -15.35 20.31
C ALA A 99 -17.11 -14.87 19.77
N VAL A 100 -17.15 -13.81 18.95
CA VAL A 100 -18.39 -13.33 18.32
C VAL A 100 -18.95 -14.37 17.35
N ILE A 101 -18.11 -14.99 16.50
CA ILE A 101 -18.55 -16.05 15.57
C ILE A 101 -19.11 -17.24 16.35
N TRP A 102 -18.46 -17.65 17.44
CA TRP A 102 -18.91 -18.74 18.28
C TRP A 102 -20.29 -18.45 18.90
N VAL A 103 -20.45 -17.28 19.53
CA VAL A 103 -21.70 -16.88 20.18
C VAL A 103 -22.81 -16.74 19.14
N PHE A 104 -22.52 -16.10 18.01
CA PHE A 104 -23.48 -15.95 16.92
C PHE A 104 -23.95 -17.31 16.40
N THR A 105 -23.04 -18.24 16.13
CA THR A 105 -23.38 -19.58 15.62
C THR A 105 -24.20 -20.37 16.64
N CYS A 106 -23.82 -20.32 17.92
CA CYS A 106 -24.55 -20.99 18.99
C CYS A 106 -25.99 -20.47 19.11
N VAL A 107 -26.16 -19.15 19.18
CA VAL A 107 -27.48 -18.50 19.26
C VAL A 107 -28.31 -18.78 18.00
N ALA A 108 -27.70 -18.69 16.81
CA ALA A 108 -28.37 -18.99 15.55
C ALA A 108 -28.86 -20.45 15.49
N SER A 109 -28.05 -21.43 15.95
CA SER A 109 -28.45 -22.85 16.00
C SER A 109 -29.58 -23.13 16.99
N ILE A 110 -29.68 -22.36 18.08
CA ILE A 110 -30.78 -22.50 19.05
C ILE A 110 -32.09 -21.92 18.48
N ILE A 111 -32.04 -20.78 17.80
CA ILE A 111 -33.23 -20.07 17.32
C ILE A 111 -33.73 -20.61 15.97
N LEU A 112 -32.83 -20.84 15.01
CA LEU A 112 -33.17 -21.23 13.64
C LEU A 112 -33.14 -22.75 13.41
N GLY A 113 -32.71 -23.52 14.42
CA GLY A 113 -32.43 -24.94 14.29
C GLY A 113 -31.00 -25.24 13.84
N LEU A 114 -30.58 -26.50 14.02
CA LEU A 114 -29.19 -26.91 13.84
C LEU A 114 -28.67 -26.67 12.41
N ASP A 115 -29.46 -27.04 11.40
CA ASP A 115 -29.07 -26.98 9.99
C ASP A 115 -28.90 -25.52 9.51
N LEU A 116 -29.91 -24.68 9.74
CA LEU A 116 -29.88 -23.27 9.33
C LEU A 116 -28.91 -22.44 10.18
N GLY A 117 -28.81 -22.73 11.47
CA GLY A 117 -27.88 -22.01 12.35
C GLY A 117 -26.42 -22.29 12.02
N LEU A 118 -26.09 -23.54 11.66
CA LEU A 118 -24.74 -23.88 11.21
C LEU A 118 -24.41 -23.18 9.88
N LEU A 119 -25.35 -23.17 8.93
CA LEU A 119 -25.19 -22.45 7.66
C LEU A 119 -24.99 -20.94 7.89
N ALA A 120 -25.79 -20.33 8.75
CA ALA A 120 -25.67 -18.92 9.11
C ALA A 120 -24.31 -18.61 9.76
N GLY A 121 -23.87 -19.45 10.71
CA GLY A 121 -22.57 -19.32 11.35
C GLY A 121 -21.40 -19.42 10.38
N LEU A 122 -21.48 -20.34 9.40
CA LEU A 122 -20.49 -20.48 8.34
C LEU A 122 -20.40 -19.21 7.47
N VAL A 123 -21.54 -18.70 7.03
CA VAL A 123 -21.61 -17.47 6.21
C VAL A 123 -21.06 -16.28 7.00
N PHE A 124 -21.45 -16.13 8.26
CA PHE A 124 -20.97 -15.06 9.13
C PHE A 124 -19.46 -15.15 9.40
N GLY A 125 -18.94 -16.36 9.60
CA GLY A 125 -17.49 -16.60 9.74
C GLY A 125 -16.72 -16.21 8.48
N LEU A 126 -17.21 -16.59 7.30
CA LEU A 126 -16.61 -16.21 6.03
C LEU A 126 -16.65 -14.68 5.82
N LEU A 127 -17.79 -14.05 6.09
CA LEU A 127 -17.93 -12.59 6.00
C LEU A 127 -16.94 -11.87 6.93
N THR A 128 -16.77 -12.35 8.16
CA THR A 128 -15.83 -11.79 9.13
C THR A 128 -14.39 -11.85 8.60
N VAL A 129 -14.00 -12.93 7.94
CA VAL A 129 -12.67 -13.05 7.30
C VAL A 129 -12.50 -12.01 6.19
N VAL A 130 -13.51 -11.84 5.33
CA VAL A 130 -13.47 -10.85 4.24
C VAL A 130 -13.32 -9.43 4.80
N LEU A 131 -14.14 -9.07 5.79
CA LEU A 131 -14.07 -7.75 6.44
C LEU A 131 -12.71 -7.52 7.11
N ARG A 132 -12.16 -8.54 7.78
CA ARG A 132 -10.83 -8.45 8.40
C ARG A 132 -9.73 -8.15 7.38
N ILE A 133 -9.82 -8.69 6.17
CA ILE A 133 -8.85 -8.45 5.10
C ILE A 133 -8.99 -7.04 4.50
N GLN A 134 -10.22 -6.50 4.47
CA GLN A 134 -10.52 -5.16 3.94
C GLN A 134 -10.00 -4.01 4.82
N PHE A 135 -9.76 -4.25 6.12
CA PHE A 135 -9.20 -3.25 7.04
C PHE A 135 -7.72 -3.53 7.33
N PRO A 136 -6.81 -3.13 6.42
CA PRO A 136 -5.38 -3.37 6.60
C PRO A 136 -4.81 -2.52 7.73
N SER A 137 -3.76 -3.02 8.38
CA SER A 137 -2.90 -2.22 9.25
C SER A 137 -1.80 -1.53 8.44
N TRP A 138 -1.49 -0.29 8.80
CA TRP A 138 -0.40 0.48 8.21
C TRP A 138 0.40 1.18 9.29
N SER A 139 1.67 1.47 9.00
CA SER A 139 2.55 2.17 9.92
C SER A 139 3.54 3.07 9.19
N SER A 140 3.66 4.33 9.64
CA SER A 140 4.82 5.18 9.29
C SER A 140 6.05 4.58 9.93
N LEU A 141 7.13 4.47 9.15
CA LEU A 141 8.42 3.99 9.61
C LEU A 141 9.40 5.15 9.76
N GLY A 142 10.29 5.04 10.73
CA GLY A 142 11.52 5.81 10.78
C GLY A 142 12.72 4.90 11.07
N ILE A 143 13.90 5.49 10.99
CA ILE A 143 15.18 4.82 11.22
C ILE A 143 15.56 4.94 12.70
N ILE A 144 16.14 3.87 13.26
CA ILE A 144 16.83 3.95 14.54
C ILE A 144 18.25 4.49 14.25
N PRO A 145 18.68 5.60 14.90
CA PRO A 145 19.96 6.22 14.62
C PRO A 145 21.11 5.21 14.59
N THR A 146 22.07 5.37 13.67
CA THR A 146 23.26 4.52 13.50
C THR A 146 23.01 3.07 13.04
N THR A 147 21.76 2.68 12.74
CA THR A 147 21.43 1.32 12.28
C THR A 147 20.67 1.34 10.95
N ASP A 148 20.52 0.16 10.33
CA ASP A 148 19.70 -0.08 9.14
C ASP A 148 18.26 -0.53 9.50
N ILE A 149 17.86 -0.40 10.77
CA ILE A 149 16.61 -0.93 11.29
C ILE A 149 15.48 0.12 11.22
N TYR A 150 14.45 -0.19 10.44
CA TYR A 150 13.25 0.64 10.32
C TYR A 150 12.09 0.12 11.18
N LYS A 151 11.59 0.96 12.10
CA LYS A 151 10.50 0.63 13.02
C LYS A 151 9.42 1.69 13.01
N SER A 152 8.24 1.33 13.52
CA SER A 152 7.11 2.26 13.50
C SER A 152 7.31 3.40 14.49
N THR A 153 7.15 4.62 14.00
CA THR A 153 7.20 5.87 14.78
C THR A 153 6.16 5.90 15.92
N LYS A 154 5.04 5.16 15.77
CA LYS A 154 3.99 5.10 16.80
C LYS A 154 4.35 4.20 17.97
N ASN A 155 5.09 3.11 17.70
CA ASN A 155 5.34 2.06 18.70
C ASN A 155 6.67 2.24 19.42
N TYR A 156 7.63 2.95 18.81
CA TYR A 156 8.98 3.12 19.32
C TYR A 156 9.33 4.61 19.39
N LYS A 157 9.91 5.05 20.52
CA LYS A 157 10.27 6.46 20.75
C LYS A 157 11.62 6.87 20.17
N ASN A 158 12.57 5.94 20.05
CA ASN A 158 13.93 6.20 19.56
C ASN A 158 14.02 6.03 18.04
N VAL A 159 13.08 6.65 17.31
CA VAL A 159 12.93 6.50 15.87
C VAL A 159 12.83 7.88 15.25
N GLU A 160 13.69 8.16 14.28
CA GLU A 160 13.76 9.43 13.55
C GLU A 160 13.25 9.25 12.12
N GLU A 161 12.49 10.20 11.61
CA GLU A 161 12.07 10.20 10.21
C GLU A 161 13.10 10.96 9.38
N PRO A 162 13.62 10.38 8.27
CA PRO A 162 14.59 11.08 7.44
C PRO A 162 13.97 12.35 6.83
N GLU A 163 14.73 13.44 6.79
CA GLU A 163 14.25 14.72 6.29
C GLU A 163 13.82 14.61 4.82
N GLY A 164 12.65 15.17 4.49
CA GLY A 164 12.10 15.15 3.14
C GLY A 164 11.63 13.78 2.62
N VAL A 165 11.77 12.71 3.41
CA VAL A 165 11.39 11.34 3.01
C VAL A 165 10.35 10.77 3.95
N LYS A 166 9.22 10.30 3.39
CA LYS A 166 8.21 9.56 4.17
C LYS A 166 8.28 8.08 3.83
N ILE A 167 8.40 7.22 4.86
CA ILE A 167 8.45 5.77 4.68
C ILE A 167 7.16 5.16 5.25
N LEU A 168 6.43 4.42 4.42
CA LEU A 168 5.16 3.80 4.78
C LEU A 168 5.23 2.29 4.59
N ARG A 169 4.95 1.53 5.65
CA ARG A 169 4.76 0.08 5.58
C ARG A 169 3.29 -0.26 5.47
N PHE A 170 2.97 -1.03 4.44
CA PHE A 170 1.63 -1.58 4.23
C PHE A 170 1.62 -3.08 4.52
N SER A 171 0.83 -3.52 5.50
CA SER A 171 0.85 -4.90 6.01
C SER A 171 -0.34 -5.73 5.55
N SER A 172 -0.68 -5.65 4.26
CA SER A 172 -1.79 -6.40 3.68
C SER A 172 -1.61 -6.60 2.16
N PRO A 173 -2.23 -7.64 1.55
CA PRO A 173 -2.39 -7.70 0.09
C PRO A 173 -3.04 -6.43 -0.47
N ILE A 174 -2.85 -6.11 -1.75
CA ILE A 174 -3.55 -4.99 -2.40
C ILE A 174 -4.46 -5.54 -3.49
N PHE A 175 -5.77 -5.36 -3.32
CA PHE A 175 -6.77 -5.81 -4.27
C PHE A 175 -7.98 -4.87 -4.27
N TYR A 176 -8.90 -5.03 -5.21
CA TYR A 176 -10.06 -4.15 -5.39
C TYR A 176 -10.78 -3.76 -4.08
N GLY A 177 -10.93 -4.71 -3.15
CA GLY A 177 -11.65 -4.46 -1.90
C GLY A 177 -10.95 -3.56 -0.89
N ASN A 178 -9.65 -3.26 -1.04
CA ASN A 178 -8.90 -2.46 -0.07
C ASN A 178 -8.06 -1.32 -0.68
N VAL A 179 -8.09 -1.11 -2.00
CA VAL A 179 -7.34 -0.04 -2.67
C VAL A 179 -7.70 1.35 -2.15
N ASP A 180 -8.96 1.59 -1.79
CA ASP A 180 -9.39 2.88 -1.25
C ASP A 180 -8.83 3.12 0.15
N GLY A 181 -8.78 2.05 0.97
CA GLY A 181 -8.11 2.06 2.27
C GLY A 181 -6.61 2.38 2.13
N PHE A 182 -5.96 1.77 1.14
CA PHE A 182 -4.55 2.06 0.81
C PHE A 182 -4.32 3.53 0.44
N LYS A 183 -5.13 4.09 -0.48
CA LYS A 183 -5.03 5.51 -0.86
C LYS A 183 -5.28 6.44 0.32
N LYS A 184 -6.29 6.16 1.14
CA LYS A 184 -6.61 6.93 2.36
C LYS A 184 -5.48 6.88 3.38
N CYS A 185 -4.86 5.71 3.53
CA CYS A 185 -3.68 5.50 4.37
C CYS A 185 -2.50 6.37 3.92
N ILE A 186 -2.19 6.40 2.61
CA ILE A 186 -1.14 7.26 2.06
C ILE A 186 -1.46 8.73 2.37
N LYS A 187 -2.65 9.21 2.02
CA LYS A 187 -3.10 10.59 2.27
C LYS A 187 -2.96 10.99 3.74
N SER A 188 -3.36 10.10 4.65
CA SER A 188 -3.23 10.32 6.10
C SER A 188 -1.77 10.34 6.58
N THR A 189 -0.87 9.63 5.91
CA THR A 189 0.55 9.55 6.30
C THR A 189 1.34 10.75 5.78
N VAL A 190 1.08 11.18 4.55
CA VAL A 190 1.76 12.35 3.94
C VAL A 190 1.15 13.69 4.38
N GLY A 191 -0.10 13.70 4.84
CA GLY A 191 -0.78 14.90 5.35
C GLY A 191 -1.40 15.81 4.29
N PHE A 192 -1.35 15.42 3.02
CA PHE A 192 -1.96 16.13 1.90
C PHE A 192 -2.54 15.17 0.86
N ASP A 193 -3.37 15.68 -0.04
CA ASP A 193 -3.92 14.94 -1.17
C ASP A 193 -3.21 15.38 -2.46
N ALA A 194 -2.45 14.48 -3.08
CA ALA A 194 -1.65 14.78 -4.26
C ALA A 194 -2.48 15.37 -5.41
N ILE A 195 -3.70 14.86 -5.62
CA ILE A 195 -4.62 15.35 -6.66
C ILE A 195 -5.05 16.78 -6.34
N ARG A 196 -5.39 17.06 -5.07
CA ARG A 196 -5.80 18.40 -4.63
C ARG A 196 -4.67 19.41 -4.78
N VAL A 197 -3.44 19.02 -4.43
CA VAL A 197 -2.25 19.85 -4.62
C VAL A 197 -2.06 20.15 -6.10
N TYR A 198 -2.07 19.12 -6.96
CA TYR A 198 -1.93 19.27 -8.40
C TYR A 198 -2.98 20.23 -8.98
N ASN A 199 -4.26 20.05 -8.64
CA ASN A 199 -5.34 20.89 -9.13
C ASN A 199 -5.19 22.36 -8.69
N LYS A 200 -4.78 22.61 -7.43
CA LYS A 200 -4.53 23.98 -6.94
C LYS A 200 -3.29 24.60 -7.61
N ARG A 201 -2.21 23.83 -7.84
CA ARG A 201 -1.02 24.26 -8.62
C ARG A 201 -1.42 24.66 -10.04
N MET A 202 -2.20 23.83 -10.73
CA MET A 202 -2.69 24.13 -12.08
C MET A 202 -3.60 25.36 -12.12
N LYS A 203 -4.48 25.54 -11.12
CA LYS A 203 -5.31 26.77 -10.99
C LYS A 203 -4.44 28.01 -10.80
N ALA A 204 -3.39 27.93 -9.99
CA ALA A 204 -2.42 29.01 -9.81
C ALA A 204 -1.66 29.31 -11.10
N LEU A 205 -1.13 28.29 -11.81
CA LEU A 205 -0.44 28.45 -13.09
C LEU A 205 -1.32 29.14 -14.13
N ARG A 206 -2.59 28.75 -14.25
CA ARG A 206 -3.53 29.40 -15.19
C ARG A 206 -3.72 30.88 -14.86
N LYS A 207 -3.84 31.25 -13.57
CA LYS A 207 -3.95 32.66 -13.15
C LYS A 207 -2.66 33.43 -13.45
N ILE A 208 -1.49 32.86 -13.16
CA ILE A 208 -0.19 33.47 -13.46
C ILE A 208 -0.04 33.68 -14.97
N ARG A 209 -0.35 32.68 -15.80
CA ARG A 209 -0.35 32.79 -17.27
C ARG A 209 -1.28 33.90 -17.77
N LYS A 210 -2.49 34.04 -17.21
CA LYS A 210 -3.41 35.15 -17.53
C LYS A 210 -2.84 36.53 -17.17
N LEU A 211 -2.16 36.65 -16.03
CA LEU A 211 -1.53 37.91 -15.60
C LEU A 211 -0.34 38.27 -16.49
N ILE A 212 0.44 37.27 -16.94
CA ILE A 212 1.54 37.46 -17.90
C ILE A 212 0.98 37.94 -19.25
N GLN A 213 -0.08 37.30 -19.76
CA GLN A 213 -0.74 37.71 -21.01
C GLN A 213 -1.31 39.13 -20.94
N LYS A 214 -1.80 39.56 -19.78
CA LYS A 214 -2.27 40.93 -19.53
C LYS A 214 -1.13 41.95 -19.35
N GLY A 215 0.13 41.52 -19.38
CA GLY A 215 1.30 42.38 -19.18
C GLY A 215 1.53 42.83 -17.74
N GLN A 216 0.78 42.28 -16.77
CA GLN A 216 0.86 42.65 -15.35
C GLN A 216 2.00 41.94 -14.62
N LEU A 217 2.54 40.85 -15.19
CA LEU A 217 3.70 40.12 -14.68
C LEU A 217 4.68 39.88 -15.83
N ARG A 218 5.96 40.18 -15.61
CA ARG A 218 7.03 39.78 -16.53
C ARG A 218 7.66 38.49 -16.00
N ALA A 219 7.60 37.42 -16.81
CA ALA A 219 8.31 36.19 -16.53
C ALA A 219 9.72 36.29 -17.13
N THR A 220 10.75 36.24 -16.28
CA THR A 220 12.15 36.19 -16.72
C THR A 220 12.69 34.77 -16.52
N LYS A 221 13.78 34.43 -17.24
CA LYS A 221 14.39 33.09 -17.30
C LYS A 221 14.77 32.49 -15.94
N ASN A 222 14.88 33.31 -14.88
CA ASN A 222 15.30 32.91 -13.53
C ASN A 222 14.25 33.18 -12.42
N GLY A 223 12.99 33.47 -12.76
CA GLY A 223 11.92 33.69 -11.76
C GLY A 223 10.99 34.86 -12.08
N ILE A 224 9.89 34.96 -11.32
CA ILE A 224 8.86 35.98 -11.47
C ILE A 224 9.21 37.18 -10.58
N ILE A 225 9.53 38.34 -11.18
CA ILE A 225 9.62 39.61 -10.45
C ILE A 225 8.28 40.32 -10.58
N SER A 226 7.65 40.64 -9.44
CA SER A 226 6.52 41.55 -9.40
C SER A 226 7.04 42.99 -9.32
N ASN A 227 6.64 43.84 -10.28
CA ASN A 227 6.75 45.27 -10.04
C ASN A 227 5.68 45.65 -9.00
N ALA A 228 6.13 46.27 -7.92
CA ALA A 228 5.29 46.74 -6.84
C ALA A 228 4.13 47.63 -7.37
N GLY A 229 2.93 47.38 -6.83
CA GLY A 229 1.80 48.31 -6.88
C GLY A 229 0.70 48.00 -7.89
N SER A 230 -0.34 47.28 -7.46
CA SER A 230 -1.72 47.69 -7.73
C SER A 230 -2.72 46.95 -6.82
N ALA A 231 -3.73 47.70 -6.41
CA ALA A 231 -4.59 47.47 -5.26
C ALA A 231 -5.59 46.31 -5.40
N ASN A 232 -6.06 45.87 -4.24
CA ASN A 232 -7.12 44.90 -3.98
C ASN A 232 -8.36 45.06 -4.89
N SER A 233 -8.93 43.93 -5.34
CA SER A 233 -10.39 43.75 -5.33
C SER A 233 -10.79 42.27 -5.42
N ALA A 234 -11.92 41.97 -4.75
CA ALA A 234 -12.77 40.78 -4.78
C ALA A 234 -12.24 39.47 -4.16
N PHE A 235 -12.78 39.18 -2.96
CA PHE A 235 -12.91 37.83 -2.40
C PHE A 235 -13.98 37.10 -3.21
N GLU A 236 -13.60 36.02 -3.91
CA GLU A 236 -14.57 35.05 -4.44
C GLU A 236 -14.54 33.81 -3.54
N PRO A 237 -15.70 33.36 -3.03
CA PRO A 237 -15.77 32.18 -2.19
C PRO A 237 -15.38 30.92 -2.98
N ASP A 238 -14.84 29.93 -2.27
CA ASP A 238 -14.51 28.60 -2.81
C ASP A 238 -15.81 27.88 -3.21
N GLU A 239 -16.33 28.13 -4.41
CA GLU A 239 -17.30 27.24 -5.04
C GLU A 239 -16.57 26.09 -5.75
N ASP A 240 -16.93 24.87 -5.36
CA ASP A 240 -16.60 23.61 -6.03
C ASP A 240 -17.28 23.59 -7.41
N ILE A 241 -16.66 24.25 -8.39
CA ILE A 241 -17.04 24.11 -9.80
C ILE A 241 -16.33 22.85 -10.32
N GLY A 242 -17.15 21.94 -10.87
CA GLY A 242 -16.79 20.60 -11.31
C GLY A 242 -15.63 20.51 -12.30
N ASP A 243 -15.23 19.26 -12.56
CA ASP A 243 -14.06 18.88 -13.35
C ASP A 243 -13.87 19.76 -14.60
N PRO A 244 -12.66 20.31 -14.82
CA PRO A 244 -12.42 21.16 -15.96
C PRO A 244 -12.35 20.32 -17.24
N GLU A 245 -13.23 20.62 -18.20
CA GLU A 245 -13.13 20.19 -19.59
C GLU A 245 -11.76 20.58 -20.18
N GLU A 246 -11.17 19.66 -20.94
CA GLU A 246 -9.91 19.82 -21.66
C GLU A 246 -10.07 20.89 -22.75
N LEU A 247 -9.56 22.10 -22.48
CA LEU A 247 -9.32 23.10 -23.52
C LEU A 247 -7.86 23.03 -23.95
N ASP A 248 -7.64 22.37 -25.07
CA ASP A 248 -6.37 22.28 -25.79
C ASP A 248 -6.06 23.66 -26.42
N VAL A 249 -5.03 24.35 -25.93
CA VAL A 249 -4.52 25.57 -26.57
C VAL A 249 -3.00 25.44 -26.75
N PRO A 250 -2.49 25.35 -28.00
CA PRO A 250 -1.07 25.28 -28.26
C PRO A 250 -0.47 26.69 -28.20
N THR A 251 0.33 26.98 -27.17
CA THR A 251 1.21 28.16 -27.15
C THR A 251 2.59 27.70 -26.76
N LYS A 252 3.62 28.03 -27.57
CA LYS A 252 5.05 27.73 -27.31
C LYS A 252 5.37 27.97 -25.83
N GLU A 253 5.46 26.90 -25.05
CA GLU A 253 5.54 26.98 -23.60
C GLU A 253 6.97 27.34 -23.19
N ILE A 254 7.15 28.57 -22.71
CA ILE A 254 8.21 28.83 -21.74
C ILE A 254 7.79 28.01 -20.51
N GLU A 255 8.61 27.02 -20.13
CA GLU A 255 8.36 26.20 -18.95
C GLU A 255 8.54 27.09 -17.71
N ILE A 256 7.43 27.63 -17.20
CA ILE A 256 7.42 28.50 -16.03
C ILE A 256 7.75 27.65 -14.80
N ARG A 257 9.00 27.70 -14.34
CA ARG A 257 9.38 27.15 -13.04
C ARG A 257 8.84 28.04 -11.93
N VAL A 258 7.93 27.48 -11.13
CA VAL A 258 7.35 28.15 -9.96
C VAL A 258 7.85 27.43 -8.73
N ASP A 259 8.45 28.18 -7.80
CA ASP A 259 8.68 27.68 -6.45
C ASP A 259 7.35 27.67 -5.69
N TRP A 260 6.90 26.47 -5.34
CA TRP A 260 5.62 26.24 -4.67
C TRP A 260 5.68 26.45 -3.15
N ASN A 261 6.87 26.64 -2.60
CA ASN A 261 7.08 26.84 -1.16
C ASN A 261 7.15 28.33 -0.76
N SER A 262 7.32 29.23 -1.73
CA SER A 262 7.34 30.69 -1.56
C SER A 262 5.97 31.35 -1.77
N GLU A 263 5.87 32.64 -1.43
CA GLU A 263 4.65 33.42 -1.63
C GLU A 263 4.37 33.63 -3.12
N LEU A 264 3.24 33.09 -3.58
CA LEU A 264 2.83 33.21 -4.97
C LEU A 264 2.30 34.62 -5.27
N PRO A 265 2.55 35.16 -6.47
CA PRO A 265 2.00 36.46 -6.91
C PRO A 265 0.47 36.43 -7.12
N VAL A 266 -0.18 35.31 -6.84
CA VAL A 266 -1.62 35.11 -6.94
C VAL A 266 -2.18 34.67 -5.59
N LYS A 267 -3.35 35.20 -5.19
CA LYS A 267 -4.09 34.74 -4.01
C LYS A 267 -4.72 33.36 -4.27
N VAL A 268 -3.88 32.32 -4.28
CA VAL A 268 -4.28 30.91 -4.34
C VAL A 268 -3.53 30.18 -3.23
N ASN A 269 -4.27 29.64 -2.26
CA ASN A 269 -3.66 28.84 -1.21
C ASN A 269 -3.34 27.43 -1.75
N VAL A 270 -2.09 27.20 -2.11
CA VAL A 270 -1.59 25.89 -2.54
C VAL A 270 -1.04 25.16 -1.30
N PRO A 271 -1.50 23.93 -1.00
CA PRO A 271 -0.95 23.19 0.13
C PRO A 271 0.55 22.94 -0.09
N LYS A 272 1.34 23.20 0.96
CA LYS A 272 2.79 22.93 0.96
C LYS A 272 3.04 21.42 0.93
N VAL A 273 4.07 21.02 0.20
CA VAL A 273 4.50 19.62 0.07
C VAL A 273 5.87 19.49 0.73
N PRO A 274 5.95 19.04 2.00
CA PRO A 274 7.20 19.03 2.77
C PRO A 274 8.12 17.83 2.44
N ILE A 275 7.74 16.98 1.49
CA ILE A 275 8.47 15.76 1.13
C ILE A 275 8.89 15.81 -0.34
N HIS A 276 10.10 15.32 -0.64
CA HIS A 276 10.55 15.09 -2.01
C HIS A 276 10.37 13.62 -2.42
N SER A 277 10.25 12.70 -1.47
CA SER A 277 10.16 11.28 -1.76
C SER A 277 9.28 10.48 -0.79
N LEU A 278 8.59 9.49 -1.34
CA LEU A 278 7.74 8.53 -0.64
C LEU A 278 8.28 7.12 -0.88
N VAL A 279 8.65 6.41 0.18
CA VAL A 279 9.10 5.02 0.11
C VAL A 279 8.00 4.12 0.65
N LEU A 280 7.55 3.16 -0.16
CA LEU A 280 6.56 2.16 0.19
C LEU A 280 7.27 0.84 0.52
N ASP A 281 7.26 0.45 1.79
CA ASP A 281 7.69 -0.87 2.24
C ASP A 281 6.57 -1.88 1.98
N CYS A 282 6.82 -2.73 0.98
CA CYS A 282 5.89 -3.71 0.43
C CYS A 282 6.21 -5.14 0.88
N GLY A 283 7.08 -5.35 1.88
CA GLY A 283 7.49 -6.68 2.36
C GLY A 283 6.35 -7.62 2.75
N ALA A 284 5.24 -7.06 3.22
CA ALA A 284 4.06 -7.79 3.67
C ALA A 284 2.96 -7.92 2.60
N ILE A 285 3.18 -7.39 1.38
CA ILE A 285 2.24 -7.55 0.28
C ILE A 285 2.43 -8.94 -0.33
N SER A 286 1.54 -9.87 0.02
CA SER A 286 1.60 -11.24 -0.49
C SER A 286 0.86 -11.45 -1.81
N PHE A 287 -0.04 -10.54 -2.19
CA PHE A 287 -0.86 -10.68 -3.40
C PHE A 287 -1.28 -9.32 -3.95
N LEU A 288 -1.34 -9.23 -5.29
CA LEU A 288 -1.88 -8.09 -6.05
C LEU A 288 -2.86 -8.57 -7.12
N ASP A 289 -4.02 -7.93 -7.21
CA ASP A 289 -4.93 -8.08 -8.36
C ASP A 289 -4.71 -6.99 -9.42
N VAL A 290 -5.43 -7.10 -10.55
CA VAL A 290 -5.31 -6.14 -11.66
C VAL A 290 -5.67 -4.71 -11.23
N VAL A 291 -6.67 -4.54 -10.37
CA VAL A 291 -7.12 -3.23 -9.89
C VAL A 291 -6.08 -2.63 -8.94
N GLY A 292 -5.49 -3.44 -8.07
CA GLY A 292 -4.40 -3.07 -7.17
C GLY A 292 -3.20 -2.58 -7.97
N VAL A 293 -2.79 -3.30 -9.02
CA VAL A 293 -1.70 -2.86 -9.91
C VAL A 293 -2.03 -1.51 -10.55
N ARG A 294 -3.23 -1.35 -11.11
CA ARG A 294 -3.67 -0.08 -11.71
C ARG A 294 -3.69 1.06 -10.68
N SER A 295 -4.14 0.78 -9.46
CA SER A 295 -4.22 1.75 -8.37
C SER A 295 -2.84 2.20 -7.91
N LEU A 296 -1.88 1.28 -7.77
CA LEU A 296 -0.48 1.64 -7.50
C LEU A 296 0.09 2.53 -8.60
N ARG A 297 -0.18 2.21 -9.87
CA ARG A 297 0.29 3.02 -11.00
C ARG A 297 -0.26 4.44 -10.94
N VAL A 298 -1.56 4.57 -10.64
CA VAL A 298 -2.22 5.87 -10.49
C VAL A 298 -1.58 6.66 -9.36
N VAL A 299 -1.33 6.04 -8.19
CA VAL A 299 -0.65 6.69 -7.06
C VAL A 299 0.74 7.19 -7.46
N VAL A 300 1.55 6.38 -8.13
CA VAL A 300 2.89 6.82 -8.61
C VAL A 300 2.76 8.05 -9.51
N LYS A 301 1.84 8.03 -10.48
CA LYS A 301 1.62 9.16 -11.40
C LYS A 301 1.11 10.42 -10.67
N GLU A 302 0.21 10.27 -9.70
CA GLU A 302 -0.33 11.39 -8.92
C GLU A 302 0.75 12.10 -8.10
N PHE A 303 1.65 11.34 -7.47
CA PHE A 303 2.77 11.91 -6.71
C PHE A 303 3.85 12.50 -7.63
N GLN A 304 4.14 11.86 -8.76
CA GLN A 304 5.08 12.42 -9.76
C GLN A 304 4.61 13.77 -10.31
N ARG A 305 3.30 13.98 -10.48
CA ARG A 305 2.72 15.27 -10.94
C ARG A 305 2.94 16.45 -10.00
N ILE A 306 3.31 16.19 -8.75
CA ILE A 306 3.61 17.22 -7.74
C ILE A 306 5.09 17.21 -7.33
N ASP A 307 5.95 16.61 -8.15
CA ASP A 307 7.41 16.48 -7.96
C ASP A 307 7.80 15.64 -6.74
N VAL A 308 6.97 14.66 -6.37
CA VAL A 308 7.29 13.68 -5.32
C VAL A 308 7.57 12.32 -5.95
N ASN A 309 8.78 11.81 -5.75
CA ASN A 309 9.18 10.50 -6.27
C ASN A 309 8.67 9.37 -5.37
N VAL A 310 8.10 8.33 -5.97
CA VAL A 310 7.60 7.14 -5.26
C VAL A 310 8.51 5.95 -5.51
N TYR A 311 8.98 5.33 -4.44
CA TYR A 311 9.86 4.17 -4.46
C TYR A 311 9.22 2.98 -3.76
N PHE A 312 9.56 1.79 -4.22
CA PHE A 312 9.04 0.54 -3.69
C PHE A 312 10.18 -0.29 -3.12
N ALA A 313 10.03 -0.77 -1.89
CA ALA A 313 11.03 -1.58 -1.21
C ALA A 313 10.47 -2.95 -0.82
N SER A 314 11.33 -3.96 -0.81
CA SER A 314 11.03 -5.30 -0.26
C SER A 314 9.86 -6.02 -0.95
N LEU A 315 9.67 -5.82 -2.26
CA LEU A 315 8.70 -6.63 -3.00
C LEU A 315 9.18 -8.06 -3.17
N GLN A 316 8.24 -9.00 -3.11
CA GLN A 316 8.48 -10.40 -3.43
C GLN A 316 8.44 -10.62 -4.96
N ASP A 317 9.23 -11.55 -5.47
CA ASP A 317 9.43 -11.78 -6.91
C ASP A 317 8.11 -12.03 -7.67
N HIS A 318 7.20 -12.82 -7.09
CA HIS A 318 5.90 -13.09 -7.73
C HIS A 318 5.00 -11.85 -7.82
N VAL A 319 5.18 -10.87 -6.94
CA VAL A 319 4.46 -9.59 -7.01
C VAL A 319 5.04 -8.73 -8.13
N ILE A 320 6.37 -8.75 -8.31
CA ILE A 320 7.04 -8.07 -9.43
C ILE A 320 6.57 -8.65 -10.77
N GLU A 321 6.56 -9.98 -10.90
CA GLU A 321 6.01 -10.63 -12.09
C GLU A 321 4.56 -10.22 -12.37
N LYS A 322 3.75 -10.07 -11.31
CA LYS A 322 2.36 -9.65 -11.44
C LYS A 322 2.26 -8.19 -11.91
N LEU A 323 3.12 -7.31 -11.42
CA LEU A 323 3.22 -5.92 -11.89
C LEU A 323 3.57 -5.88 -13.38
N GLU A 324 4.54 -6.68 -13.82
CA GLU A 324 4.93 -6.79 -15.24
C GLU A 324 3.76 -7.29 -16.11
N LYS A 325 3.15 -8.41 -15.74
CA LYS A 325 2.02 -9.02 -16.46
C LYS A 325 0.80 -8.10 -16.54
N CYS A 326 0.62 -7.21 -15.57
CA CYS A 326 -0.47 -6.23 -15.55
C CYS A 326 -0.05 -4.84 -16.11
N GLY A 327 1.12 -4.77 -16.75
CA GLY A 327 1.61 -3.61 -17.48
C GLY A 327 1.98 -2.41 -16.60
N PHE A 328 2.33 -2.62 -15.32
CA PHE A 328 2.65 -1.54 -14.38
C PHE A 328 3.71 -0.58 -14.90
N PHE A 329 4.75 -1.14 -15.52
CA PHE A 329 5.86 -0.42 -16.12
C PHE A 329 5.43 0.27 -17.42
N SER A 330 5.87 1.52 -17.58
CA SER A 330 5.63 2.36 -18.77
C SER A 330 6.80 3.32 -18.94
N ASP A 331 6.84 4.11 -20.01
CA ASP A 331 7.95 5.05 -20.25
C ASP A 331 8.21 6.00 -19.06
N ASN A 332 7.16 6.34 -18.31
CA ASN A 332 7.24 7.21 -17.12
C ASN A 332 7.52 6.46 -15.80
N ILE A 333 7.40 5.12 -15.78
CA ILE A 333 7.57 4.28 -14.58
C ILE A 333 8.54 3.16 -14.92
N ARG A 334 9.81 3.43 -14.64
CA ARG A 334 10.94 2.54 -14.89
C ARG A 334 11.17 1.60 -13.69
N LYS A 335 12.04 0.60 -13.87
CA LYS A 335 12.37 -0.41 -12.83
C LYS A 335 13.34 0.11 -11.76
N ASP A 336 13.95 1.26 -11.96
CA ASP A 336 14.89 1.91 -11.04
C ASP A 336 14.24 2.43 -9.74
N ILE A 337 12.90 2.44 -9.67
CA ILE A 337 12.18 2.81 -8.45
C ILE A 337 12.01 1.65 -7.45
N PHE A 338 12.46 0.44 -7.80
CA PHE A 338 12.33 -0.77 -6.99
C PHE A 338 13.64 -1.13 -6.30
N PHE A 339 13.59 -1.33 -4.99
CA PHE A 339 14.74 -1.67 -4.16
C PHE A 339 14.50 -2.96 -3.38
N LEU A 340 15.60 -3.68 -3.11
CA LEU A 340 15.55 -4.90 -2.30
C LEU A 340 15.15 -4.59 -0.85
N THR A 341 15.76 -3.56 -0.26
CA THR A 341 15.47 -3.13 1.11
C THR A 341 15.07 -1.66 1.18
N VAL A 342 14.38 -1.29 2.27
CA VAL A 342 14.08 0.12 2.58
C VAL A 342 15.38 0.91 2.76
N HIS A 343 16.42 0.28 3.31
CA HIS A 343 17.71 0.92 3.51
C HIS A 343 18.37 1.33 2.19
N ASP A 344 18.37 0.44 1.19
CA ASP A 344 18.92 0.74 -0.14
C ASP A 344 18.20 1.91 -0.82
N ALA A 345 16.86 1.95 -0.69
CA ALA A 345 16.06 3.07 -1.21
C ALA A 345 16.45 4.40 -0.53
N VAL A 346 16.62 4.41 0.79
CA VAL A 346 17.01 5.61 1.54
C VAL A 346 18.44 6.04 1.21
N LEU A 347 19.39 5.10 1.08
CA LEU A 347 20.75 5.41 0.65
C LEU A 347 20.78 6.03 -0.76
N HIS A 348 19.98 5.49 -1.68
CA HIS A 348 19.84 6.05 -3.02
C HIS A 348 19.35 7.50 -2.98
N LEU A 349 18.34 7.77 -2.15
CA LEU A 349 17.80 9.12 -1.95
C LEU A 349 18.82 10.08 -1.35
N GLN A 350 19.53 9.67 -0.30
CA GLN A 350 20.57 10.49 0.33
C GLN A 350 21.68 10.86 -0.66
N ASN A 351 22.07 9.91 -1.52
CA ASN A 351 23.08 10.16 -2.54
C ASN A 351 22.58 11.13 -3.62
N GLN A 352 21.29 11.09 -3.99
CA GLN A 352 20.70 12.06 -4.92
C GLN A 352 20.71 13.47 -4.33
N VAL A 353 20.35 13.62 -3.05
CA VAL A 353 20.35 14.92 -2.37
C VAL A 353 21.78 15.51 -2.33
N LYS A 354 22.76 14.72 -1.90
CA LYS A 354 24.18 15.14 -1.91
C LYS A 354 24.68 15.54 -3.30
N SER A 355 24.27 14.81 -4.34
CA SER A 355 24.65 15.12 -5.72
C SER A 355 24.04 16.43 -6.22
N ARG A 356 22.80 16.74 -5.80
CA ARG A 356 22.12 18.00 -6.12
C ARG A 356 22.76 19.18 -5.43
N GLU A 357 23.02 19.09 -4.13
CA GLU A 357 23.72 20.14 -3.37
C GLU A 357 25.11 20.44 -3.97
N GLY A 358 25.84 19.40 -4.40
CA GLY A 358 27.12 19.56 -5.10
C GLY A 358 26.99 20.24 -6.48
N GLN A 359 25.94 19.92 -7.25
CA GLN A 359 25.68 20.57 -8.54
C GLN A 359 25.23 22.02 -8.39
N ASP A 360 24.37 22.31 -7.42
CA ASP A 360 23.91 23.67 -7.12
C ASP A 360 25.08 24.54 -6.65
N SER A 361 26.00 24.00 -5.85
CA SER A 361 27.24 24.70 -5.45
C SER A 361 28.15 25.00 -6.65
N ILE A 362 28.26 24.08 -7.61
CA ILE A 362 29.02 24.29 -8.85
C ILE A 362 28.33 25.34 -9.73
N LEU A 363 27.00 25.29 -9.86
CA LEU A 363 26.22 26.26 -10.61
C LEU A 363 26.32 27.65 -9.99
N GLU A 364 26.25 27.76 -8.67
CA GLU A 364 26.43 29.01 -7.94
C GLU A 364 27.83 29.59 -8.14
N MET A 365 28.86 28.73 -8.09
CA MET A 365 30.24 29.13 -8.41
C MET A 365 30.39 29.58 -9.86
N ILE A 366 29.77 28.88 -10.82
CA ILE A 366 29.78 29.28 -12.24
C ILE A 366 29.05 30.61 -12.41
N THR A 367 27.89 30.82 -11.78
CA THR A 367 27.17 32.10 -11.85
C THR A 367 27.97 33.25 -11.25
N LEU A 368 28.66 33.04 -10.13
CA LEU A 368 29.54 34.04 -9.53
C LEU A 368 30.75 34.36 -10.42
N ILE A 369 31.31 33.36 -11.11
CA ILE A 369 32.39 33.58 -12.08
C ILE A 369 31.88 34.31 -13.33
N GLN A 370 30.66 34.02 -13.77
CA GLN A 370 30.02 34.69 -14.91
C GLN A 370 29.69 36.15 -14.58
N ASP A 371 29.20 36.43 -13.36
CA ASP A 371 28.91 37.77 -12.87
C ASP A 371 30.18 38.58 -12.57
N CYS A 372 31.30 37.92 -12.21
CA CYS A 372 32.61 38.56 -12.08
C CYS A 372 33.30 38.83 -13.42
N LYS A 373 32.77 38.33 -14.55
CA LYS A 373 33.44 38.42 -15.85
C LYS A 373 33.16 39.69 -16.66
N ASP A 374 32.27 40.57 -16.20
CA ASP A 374 32.11 41.93 -16.76
C ASP A 374 31.95 42.96 -15.60
N PRO A 375 32.71 44.08 -15.53
CA PRO A 375 33.53 44.71 -16.57
C PRO A 375 35.02 44.78 -16.19
N LEU A 376 35.85 43.91 -16.77
CA LEU A 376 37.31 44.12 -16.88
C LEU A 376 37.70 44.61 -18.30
N GLU A 377 36.78 44.55 -19.26
CA GLU A 377 37.02 45.00 -20.65
C GLU A 377 37.05 46.53 -20.82
N LEU A 378 36.60 47.32 -19.82
CA LEU A 378 36.70 48.79 -19.89
C LEU A 378 38.09 49.34 -19.52
N MET A 379 38.89 48.60 -18.74
CA MET A 379 40.19 49.09 -18.27
C MET A 379 41.33 48.78 -19.26
N GLU A 380 41.23 47.68 -20.01
CA GLU A 380 42.17 47.37 -21.11
C GLU A 380 41.94 48.25 -22.34
N ALA A 381 40.69 48.66 -22.63
CA ALA A 381 40.40 49.55 -23.75
C ALA A 381 40.92 50.98 -23.53
N GLU A 382 40.78 51.53 -22.31
CA GLU A 382 41.33 52.86 -21.97
C GLU A 382 42.87 52.88 -21.99
N LEU A 383 43.52 51.81 -21.53
CA LEU A 383 44.98 51.68 -21.57
C LEU A 383 45.53 51.59 -23.00
N ILE A 384 44.82 50.91 -23.90
CA ILE A 384 45.23 50.77 -25.31
C ILE A 384 44.95 52.07 -26.08
N GLU A 385 43.86 52.79 -25.80
CA GLU A 385 43.60 54.10 -26.42
C GLU A 385 44.62 55.17 -25.98
N GLU A 386 44.99 55.23 -24.70
CA GLU A 386 46.03 56.14 -24.22
C GLU A 386 47.41 55.85 -24.84
N GLU A 387 47.77 54.56 -24.99
CA GLU A 387 49.07 54.17 -25.56
C GLU A 387 49.14 54.45 -27.08
N LEU A 388 48.02 54.34 -27.79
CA LEU A 388 47.92 54.66 -29.22
C LEU A 388 47.99 56.17 -29.47
N ASP A 389 47.40 56.99 -28.60
CA ASP A 389 47.39 58.45 -28.75
C ASP A 389 48.78 59.05 -28.45
N VAL A 390 49.50 58.51 -27.45
CA VAL A 390 50.89 58.88 -27.15
C VAL A 390 51.84 58.54 -28.30
N GLN A 391 51.65 57.40 -28.98
CA GLN A 391 52.45 57.05 -30.15
C GLN A 391 52.14 57.94 -31.36
N ASN A 392 50.89 58.30 -31.59
CA ASN A 392 50.50 59.20 -32.69
C ASN A 392 51.01 60.64 -32.48
N GLU A 393 51.01 61.14 -31.24
CA GLU A 393 51.60 62.42 -30.87
C GLU A 393 53.13 62.42 -31.09
N ALA A 394 53.82 61.34 -30.70
CA ALA A 394 55.26 61.18 -30.91
C ALA A 394 55.63 61.12 -32.40
N MET A 395 54.82 60.46 -33.22
CA MET A 395 55.03 60.36 -34.66
C MET A 395 54.82 61.70 -35.39
N ARG A 396 53.87 62.53 -34.91
CA ARG A 396 53.66 63.89 -35.44
C ARG A 396 54.81 64.84 -35.12
N ARG A 397 55.48 64.69 -33.97
CA ARG A 397 56.66 65.50 -33.60
C ARG A 397 57.94 65.14 -34.35
N LEU A 398 58.01 63.97 -34.97
CA LEU A 398 59.12 63.57 -35.84
C LEU A 398 58.90 63.98 -37.31
N ALA A 399 57.68 64.39 -37.67
CA ALA A 399 57.29 64.80 -39.02
C ALA A 399 57.23 66.33 -39.22
N SER A 400 57.48 67.12 -38.16
CA SER A 400 57.69 68.58 -38.18
C SER A 400 59.16 68.91 -37.96
#